data_AF-G9KMR3-F1
#
_entry.id   AF-G9KMR3-F1
#
_cell.length_a   1.000
_cell.length_b   1.000
_cell.length_c   1.000
_cell.angle_alpha   90.00
_cell.angle_beta   90.00
_cell.angle_gamma   90.00
#
_symmetry.space_group_name_H-M   'P 1'
#
loop_
_entity.id
_entity.type
_entity.pdbx_description
1 polymer ?
#
loop_
_entity_poly.entity_id
_entity_poly.type
_entity_poly.pdbx_seq_one_letter_code
_entity_poly.pdbx_strand_id
1 'polypeptide(L)'
;RVPLRGLAPHCLWLLGVILLMDVSARPANHSSARERAGSKDEPELLPPDHLNGVKLEMDGHLNKDFHQEVFLGKDMDGFEEDAEPRRSRRKLMVLFSKVDVNTDRRISAKEMQRWIMEKTAEHFQEAVEESKVHFQAVDPDGDGHVSWDEYRVKFLVSKGHSEQEVMEKLRSGEELKVGEE
;
A
#
# COMPACT_ATOMS: atom_id res chain seq x y z
N ARG A 1 47.80 56.22 7.50
CA ARG A 1 47.65 55.25 6.39
C ARG A 1 48.42 53.99 6.79
N VAL A 2 47.73 52.94 7.20
CA VAL A 2 48.31 51.61 7.50
C VAL A 2 47.84 50.67 6.39
N PRO A 3 48.70 49.82 5.79
CA PRO A 3 48.32 49.04 4.64
C PRO A 3 47.58 47.75 5.08
N LEU A 4 46.37 47.55 4.56
CA LEU A 4 45.71 46.24 4.59
C LEU A 4 46.39 45.31 3.57
N ARG A 5 47.42 44.60 3.99
CA ARG A 5 47.97 43.44 3.27
C ARG A 5 48.09 42.29 4.26
N GLY A 6 47.10 41.40 4.31
CA GLY A 6 47.21 40.21 5.16
C GLY A 6 46.03 39.23 5.15
N LEU A 7 44.81 39.65 4.80
CA LEU A 7 43.62 38.79 4.97
C LEU A 7 43.22 37.98 3.72
N ALA A 8 43.69 38.36 2.53
CA ALA A 8 43.33 37.70 1.28
C ALA A 8 43.69 36.19 1.16
N PRO A 9 44.88 35.71 1.61
CA PRO A 9 45.24 34.30 1.40
C PRO A 9 44.44 33.36 2.31
N HIS A 10 44.00 33.84 3.47
CA HIS A 10 43.17 33.05 4.39
C HIS A 10 41.73 32.91 3.90
N CYS A 11 41.18 33.94 3.26
CA CYS A 11 39.83 33.88 2.68
C CYS A 11 39.74 32.91 1.49
N LEU A 12 40.78 32.84 0.65
CA LEU A 12 40.83 31.90 -0.47
C LEU A 12 40.97 30.45 -0.01
N TRP A 13 41.71 30.21 1.08
CA TRP A 13 41.84 28.87 1.66
C TRP A 13 40.51 28.40 2.27
N LEU A 14 39.78 29.28 2.95
CA LEU A 14 38.44 28.97 3.48
C LEU A 14 37.42 28.67 2.37
N LEU A 15 37.45 29.41 1.26
CA LEU A 15 36.60 29.13 0.09
C LEU A 15 36.92 27.77 -0.55
N GLY A 16 38.20 27.40 -0.61
CA GLY A 16 38.63 26.08 -1.12
C GLY A 16 38.16 24.91 -0.27
N VAL A 17 38.13 25.08 1.07
CA VAL A 17 37.61 24.05 1.99
C VAL A 17 36.10 23.85 1.84
N ILE A 18 35.34 24.93 1.58
CA ILE A 18 33.89 24.84 1.34
C ILE A 18 33.57 24.12 0.01
N LEU A 19 34.39 24.33 -1.02
CA LEU A 19 34.22 23.68 -2.33
C LEU A 19 34.64 22.20 -2.38
N LEU A 20 35.50 21.76 -1.44
CA LEU A 20 35.92 20.35 -1.30
C LEU A 20 35.02 19.55 -0.34
N MET A 21 34.09 20.20 0.35
CA MET A 21 33.04 19.52 1.10
C MET A 21 32.01 19.00 0.10
N ASP A 22 32.10 17.73 -0.27
CA ASP A 22 31.05 17.02 -0.98
C ASP A 22 29.74 17.17 -0.17
N VAL A 23 28.84 18.02 -0.66
CA VAL A 23 27.53 18.22 -0.03
C VAL A 23 26.69 16.99 -0.35
N SER A 24 26.89 15.93 0.42
CA SER A 24 26.00 14.77 0.39
C SER A 24 24.71 15.17 1.10
N ALA A 25 23.85 15.91 0.39
CA ALA A 25 22.45 16.05 0.77
C ALA A 25 21.79 14.68 0.54
N ARG A 26 21.86 13.80 1.54
CA ARG A 26 20.96 12.65 1.60
C ARG A 26 19.55 13.24 1.75
N PRO A 27 18.58 12.92 0.87
CA PRO A 27 17.21 13.28 1.16
C PRO A 27 16.86 12.67 2.52
N ALA A 28 16.41 13.51 3.44
CA ALA A 28 15.92 13.07 4.73
C ALA A 28 14.56 12.41 4.51
N ASN A 29 14.54 11.20 3.97
CA ASN A 29 13.39 10.31 4.10
C ASN A 29 13.43 9.74 5.51
N HIS A 30 12.99 10.54 6.47
CA HIS A 30 12.60 10.05 7.79
C HIS A 30 11.17 9.51 7.68
N SER A 31 11.05 8.32 7.10
CA SER A 31 9.85 7.50 7.29
C SER A 31 10.26 6.03 7.28
N SER A 32 11.26 5.69 8.08
CA SER A 32 11.27 4.36 8.71
C SER A 32 10.46 4.49 9.99
N ALA A 33 9.14 4.65 9.85
CA ALA A 33 8.24 4.24 10.90
C ALA A 33 8.53 2.75 11.08
N ARG A 34 9.16 2.44 12.21
CA ARG A 34 9.34 1.10 12.74
C ARG A 34 8.14 0.26 12.31
N GLU A 35 8.36 -0.72 11.44
CA GLU A 35 7.41 -1.79 11.19
C GLU A 35 7.04 -2.35 12.56
N ARG A 36 5.93 -1.87 13.12
CA ARG A 36 5.15 -2.70 14.00
C ARG A 36 4.56 -3.71 13.04
N ALA A 37 5.28 -4.81 12.85
CA ALA A 37 4.65 -6.05 12.47
C ALA A 37 3.51 -6.23 13.48
N GLY A 38 2.30 -5.86 13.07
CA GLY A 38 1.09 -6.19 13.79
C GLY A 38 1.14 -7.69 14.01
N SER A 39 0.95 -8.11 15.26
CA SER A 39 0.76 -9.51 15.60
C SER A 39 -0.28 -10.08 14.63
N LYS A 40 0.15 -11.04 13.83
CA LYS A 40 -0.58 -11.66 12.70
C LYS A 40 -1.79 -12.50 13.14
N ASP A 41 -2.21 -12.35 14.40
CA ASP A 41 -3.09 -13.25 15.13
C ASP A 41 -4.39 -12.57 15.61
N GLU A 42 -4.58 -11.27 15.36
CA GLU A 42 -5.88 -10.63 15.60
C GLU A 42 -6.75 -10.78 14.34
N PRO A 43 -7.96 -11.37 14.42
CA PRO A 43 -8.89 -11.35 13.31
C PRO A 43 -9.34 -9.90 13.09
N GLU A 44 -8.61 -9.20 12.21
CA GLU A 44 -8.80 -7.78 11.94
C GLU A 44 -10.18 -7.55 11.31
N LEU A 45 -11.02 -6.84 12.06
CA LEU A 45 -12.23 -6.18 11.56
C LEU A 45 -11.91 -5.08 10.56
N LEU A 46 -10.67 -4.60 10.61
CA LEU A 46 -10.20 -3.52 9.76
C LEU A 46 -9.92 -4.10 8.38
N PRO A 47 -10.33 -3.40 7.31
CA PRO A 47 -9.86 -3.75 5.99
C PRO A 47 -8.32 -3.71 5.99
N PRO A 48 -7.66 -4.54 5.17
CA PRO A 48 -6.21 -4.55 5.07
C PRO A 48 -5.70 -3.14 4.77
N ASP A 49 -4.55 -2.80 5.36
CA ASP A 49 -3.91 -1.49 5.17
C ASP A 49 -3.55 -1.23 3.70
N HIS A 50 -3.12 -2.29 3.03
CA HIS A 50 -2.75 -2.27 1.62
C HIS A 50 -3.97 -2.43 0.71
N LEU A 51 -4.12 -1.50 -0.24
CA LEU A 51 -5.15 -1.56 -1.27
C LEU A 51 -4.52 -1.60 -2.65
N ASN A 52 -4.80 -2.69 -3.39
CA ASN A 52 -4.29 -2.88 -4.74
C ASN A 52 -4.66 -1.71 -5.66
N GLY A 53 -3.67 -1.22 -6.42
CA GLY A 53 -3.87 -0.16 -7.40
C GLY A 53 -4.06 1.24 -6.80
N VAL A 54 -3.75 1.43 -5.50
CA VAL A 54 -3.77 2.73 -4.82
C VAL A 54 -2.35 3.16 -4.47
N LYS A 55 -2.04 4.44 -4.70
CA LYS A 55 -0.67 4.97 -4.48
C LYS A 55 -0.32 5.17 -3.00
N LEU A 56 -1.32 5.38 -2.16
CA LEU A 56 -1.20 5.63 -0.74
C LEU A 56 -1.93 4.52 0.01
N GLU A 57 -1.26 3.95 1.00
CA GLU A 57 -1.85 2.99 1.94
C GLU A 57 -2.74 3.72 2.94
N MET A 58 -3.57 2.97 3.67
CA MET A 58 -4.47 3.55 4.66
C MET A 58 -3.75 4.20 5.84
N ASP A 59 -2.56 3.70 6.19
CA ASP A 59 -1.68 4.27 7.21
C ASP A 59 -0.94 5.55 6.75
N GLY A 60 -1.09 5.92 5.47
CA GLY A 60 -0.49 7.10 4.87
C GLY A 60 0.91 6.89 4.29
N HIS A 61 1.46 5.68 4.33
CA HIS A 61 2.68 5.36 3.61
C HIS A 61 2.45 5.26 2.10
N LEU A 62 3.53 5.40 1.35
CA LEU A 62 3.50 5.22 -0.10
C LEU A 62 3.51 3.73 -0.42
N ASN A 63 2.55 3.28 -1.23
CA ASN A 63 2.57 1.94 -1.80
C ASN A 63 3.78 1.81 -2.75
N LYS A 64 4.72 0.94 -2.38
CA LYS A 64 5.96 0.69 -3.14
C LYS A 64 5.71 -0.12 -4.40
N ASP A 65 4.69 -0.95 -4.38
CA ASP A 65 4.35 -1.91 -5.41
C ASP A 65 3.26 -1.38 -6.36
N PHE A 66 2.72 -0.18 -6.09
CA PHE A 66 1.71 0.50 -6.91
C PHE A 66 1.98 0.42 -8.42
N HIS A 67 3.20 0.72 -8.86
CA HIS A 67 3.53 0.68 -10.29
C HIS A 67 3.52 -0.75 -10.85
N GLN A 68 3.90 -1.72 -10.03
CA GLN A 68 3.92 -3.13 -10.39
C GLN A 68 2.50 -3.69 -10.40
N GLU A 69 1.70 -3.42 -9.37
CA GLU A 69 0.29 -3.77 -9.28
C GLU A 69 -0.47 -3.25 -10.48
N VAL A 70 -0.49 -1.93 -10.69
CA VAL A 70 -1.22 -1.30 -11.81
C VAL A 70 -0.82 -1.89 -13.15
N PHE A 71 0.44 -2.28 -13.31
CA PHE A 71 0.94 -2.84 -14.55
C PHE A 71 0.63 -4.33 -14.74
N LEU A 72 0.69 -5.13 -13.67
CA LEU A 72 0.58 -6.58 -13.72
C LEU A 72 -0.84 -7.10 -13.39
N GLY A 73 -1.63 -6.41 -12.57
CA GLY A 73 -2.93 -6.97 -12.19
C GLY A 73 -2.82 -8.15 -11.24
N LYS A 74 -3.83 -9.02 -11.34
CA LYS A 74 -3.80 -10.41 -10.87
C LYS A 74 -2.59 -11.25 -11.31
N ASP A 75 -1.84 -10.82 -12.34
CA ASP A 75 -0.64 -11.55 -12.73
C ASP A 75 0.55 -11.28 -11.78
N MET A 76 0.43 -10.37 -10.78
CA MET A 76 1.44 -10.03 -9.77
C MET A 76 2.05 -11.26 -9.07
N ASP A 77 1.21 -12.16 -8.56
CA ASP A 77 1.62 -13.37 -7.82
C ASP A 77 2.49 -14.32 -8.67
N GLY A 78 2.42 -14.16 -9.99
CA GLY A 78 3.27 -14.88 -10.92
C GLY A 78 4.67 -14.27 -11.04
N PHE A 79 4.92 -13.01 -10.72
CA PHE A 79 6.23 -12.39 -10.93
C PHE A 79 7.09 -12.33 -9.67
N GLU A 80 6.53 -12.63 -8.50
CA GLU A 80 7.30 -12.74 -7.26
C GLU A 80 8.34 -13.87 -7.36
N GLU A 81 9.60 -13.44 -7.41
CA GLU A 81 10.83 -14.20 -7.19
C GLU A 81 10.85 -15.64 -7.72
N ASP A 82 10.56 -15.84 -9.01
CA ASP A 82 11.00 -17.06 -9.69
C ASP A 82 12.54 -17.08 -9.71
N ALA A 83 13.16 -17.87 -8.83
CA ALA A 83 14.61 -18.11 -8.80
C ALA A 83 15.17 -18.67 -10.13
N GLU A 84 14.30 -19.07 -11.06
CA GLU A 84 14.67 -19.54 -12.39
C GLU A 84 14.49 -18.46 -13.49
N PRO A 85 15.58 -17.94 -14.08
CA PRO A 85 15.55 -16.94 -15.15
C PRO A 85 14.74 -17.34 -16.40
N ARG A 86 14.49 -18.63 -16.58
CA ARG A 86 13.68 -19.14 -17.70
C ARG A 86 12.20 -18.91 -17.52
N ARG A 87 11.68 -18.96 -16.28
CA ARG A 87 10.26 -18.77 -16.00
C ARG A 87 9.90 -17.30 -16.06
N SER A 88 10.72 -16.43 -15.47
CA SER A 88 10.59 -14.97 -15.60
C SER A 88 10.61 -14.51 -17.06
N ARG A 89 11.49 -15.08 -17.91
CA ARG A 89 11.49 -14.79 -19.36
C ARG A 89 10.20 -15.20 -20.06
N ARG A 90 9.60 -16.34 -19.72
CA ARG A 90 8.32 -16.77 -20.30
C ARG A 90 7.18 -15.84 -19.88
N LYS A 91 7.14 -15.46 -18.61
CA LYS A 91 6.13 -14.53 -18.06
C LYS A 91 6.22 -13.16 -18.72
N LEU A 92 7.44 -12.63 -18.90
CA LEU A 92 7.67 -11.40 -19.68
C LEU A 92 7.22 -11.53 -21.13
N MET A 93 7.42 -12.69 -21.77
CA MET A 93 6.97 -12.91 -23.15
C MET A 93 5.44 -12.95 -23.27
N VAL A 94 4.76 -13.57 -22.30
CA VAL A 94 3.30 -13.59 -22.23
C VAL A 94 2.77 -12.17 -22.07
N LEU A 95 3.32 -11.40 -21.13
CA LEU A 95 2.91 -10.01 -20.92
C LEU A 95 3.15 -9.16 -22.18
N PHE A 96 4.32 -9.29 -22.80
CA PHE A 96 4.64 -8.62 -24.05
C PHE A 96 3.59 -8.91 -25.13
N SER A 97 3.19 -10.18 -25.28
CA SER A 97 2.18 -10.57 -26.27
C SER A 97 0.77 -10.09 -25.93
N LYS A 98 0.44 -9.84 -24.66
CA LYS A 98 -0.84 -9.22 -24.27
C LYS A 98 -0.87 -7.73 -24.60
N VAL A 99 0.25 -7.04 -24.42
CA VAL A 99 0.37 -5.58 -24.68
C VAL A 99 0.49 -5.27 -26.18
N ASP A 100 1.23 -6.09 -26.94
CA ASP A 100 1.43 -5.95 -28.38
C ASP A 100 0.20 -6.42 -29.17
N VAL A 101 -0.85 -5.59 -29.16
CA VAL A 101 -2.13 -5.87 -29.83
C VAL A 101 -1.99 -5.97 -31.35
N ASN A 102 -1.10 -5.18 -31.94
CA ASN A 102 -0.92 -5.14 -33.39
C ASN A 102 0.04 -6.23 -33.90
N THR A 103 0.73 -6.94 -33.00
CA THR A 103 1.68 -8.04 -33.26
C THR A 103 2.91 -7.65 -34.09
N ASP A 104 3.32 -6.38 -34.05
CA ASP A 104 4.50 -5.86 -34.76
C ASP A 104 5.82 -6.17 -34.04
N ARG A 105 5.74 -6.88 -32.90
CA ARG A 105 6.83 -7.23 -32.00
C ARG A 105 7.50 -6.02 -31.36
N ARG A 106 6.75 -4.93 -31.20
CA ARG A 106 7.13 -3.73 -30.46
C ARG A 106 5.95 -3.31 -29.59
N ILE A 107 6.23 -2.50 -28.57
CA ILE A 107 5.18 -1.88 -27.76
C ILE A 107 5.24 -0.39 -28.03
N SER A 108 4.21 0.15 -28.69
CA SER A 108 4.06 1.58 -28.87
C SER A 108 3.55 2.25 -27.58
N ALA A 109 3.78 3.55 -27.45
CA ALA A 109 3.24 4.33 -26.33
C ALA A 109 1.70 4.22 -26.22
N LYS A 110 1.01 4.09 -27.36
CA LYS A 110 -0.46 3.92 -27.40
C LYS A 110 -0.91 2.57 -26.85
N GLU A 111 -0.19 1.49 -27.18
CA GLU A 111 -0.47 0.16 -26.63
C GLU A 111 -0.19 0.12 -25.14
N MET A 112 0.95 0.67 -24.71
CA MET A 112 1.29 0.79 -23.30
C MET A 112 0.21 1.56 -22.52
N GLN A 113 -0.22 2.72 -23.04
CA GLN A 113 -1.27 3.51 -22.41
C GLN A 113 -2.59 2.73 -22.34
N ARG A 114 -3.00 2.07 -23.42
CA ARG A 114 -4.24 1.26 -23.43
C ARG A 114 -4.18 0.15 -22.39
N TRP A 115 -3.07 -0.57 -22.34
CA TRP A 115 -2.84 -1.63 -21.36
C TRP A 115 -2.96 -1.12 -19.92
N ILE A 116 -2.28 -0.02 -19.60
CA ILE A 116 -2.35 0.57 -18.25
C ILE A 116 -3.79 0.96 -17.89
N MET A 117 -4.54 1.56 -18.82
CA MET A 117 -5.93 1.94 -18.58
C MET A 117 -6.82 0.72 -18.35
N GLU A 118 -6.66 -0.34 -19.15
CA GLU A 118 -7.40 -1.58 -19.03
C GLU A 118 -7.12 -2.27 -17.69
N LYS A 119 -5.84 -2.42 -17.33
CA LYS A 119 -5.45 -3.01 -16.03
C LYS A 119 -5.92 -2.19 -14.85
N THR A 120 -5.85 -0.86 -14.94
CA THR A 120 -6.36 0.02 -13.86
C THR A 120 -7.87 -0.14 -13.67
N ALA A 121 -8.63 -0.28 -14.76
CA ALA A 121 -10.07 -0.51 -14.69
C ALA A 121 -10.40 -1.89 -14.09
N GLU A 122 -9.67 -2.94 -14.47
CA GLU A 122 -9.79 -4.28 -13.87
C GLU A 122 -9.54 -4.24 -12.36
N HIS A 123 -8.44 -3.63 -11.93
CA HIS A 123 -8.09 -3.47 -10.51
C HIS A 123 -9.16 -2.73 -9.73
N PHE A 124 -9.66 -1.61 -10.28
CA PHE A 124 -10.70 -0.85 -9.62
C PHE A 124 -11.96 -1.67 -9.44
N GLN A 125 -12.35 -2.45 -10.45
CA GLN A 125 -13.53 -3.30 -10.38
C GLN A 125 -13.37 -4.44 -9.37
N GLU A 126 -12.18 -5.02 -9.28
CA GLU A 126 -11.83 -6.06 -8.30
C GLU A 126 -11.90 -5.50 -6.87
N ALA A 127 -11.29 -4.34 -6.63
CA ALA A 127 -11.33 -3.67 -5.33
C ALA A 127 -12.77 -3.34 -4.88
N VAL A 128 -13.63 -2.92 -5.82
CA VAL A 128 -15.06 -2.66 -5.52
C VAL A 128 -15.78 -3.95 -5.13
N GLU A 129 -15.55 -5.05 -5.84
CA GLU A 129 -16.21 -6.33 -5.53
C GLU A 129 -15.72 -6.91 -4.20
N GLU A 130 -14.41 -6.87 -3.95
CA GLU A 130 -13.82 -7.28 -2.68
C GLU A 130 -14.36 -6.44 -1.52
N SER A 131 -14.40 -5.11 -1.67
CA SER A 131 -14.96 -4.20 -0.66
C SER A 131 -16.40 -4.55 -0.33
N LYS A 132 -17.22 -4.87 -1.34
CA LYS A 132 -18.62 -5.25 -1.15
C LYS A 132 -18.76 -6.54 -0.34
N VAL A 133 -17.94 -7.55 -0.59
CA VAL A 133 -17.96 -8.82 0.16
C VAL A 133 -17.57 -8.58 1.63
N HIS A 134 -16.55 -7.77 1.88
CA HIS A 134 -16.14 -7.43 3.24
C HIS A 134 -17.20 -6.60 3.98
N PHE A 135 -17.84 -5.66 3.28
CA PHE A 135 -18.90 -4.84 3.84
C PHE A 135 -20.13 -5.68 4.23
N GLN A 136 -20.56 -6.61 3.37
CA GLN A 136 -21.67 -7.53 3.68
C GLN A 136 -21.39 -8.41 4.91
N ALA A 137 -20.12 -8.69 5.22
CA ALA A 137 -19.79 -9.46 6.41
C ALA A 137 -19.97 -8.68 7.72
N VAL A 138 -20.05 -7.34 7.66
CA VAL A 138 -20.22 -6.44 8.82
C VAL A 138 -21.59 -5.75 8.87
N ASP A 139 -22.37 -5.83 7.78
CA ASP A 139 -23.75 -5.37 7.64
C ASP A 139 -24.71 -6.59 7.49
N PRO A 140 -25.02 -7.30 8.59
CA PRO A 140 -25.89 -8.47 8.57
C PRO A 140 -27.37 -8.14 8.29
N ASP A 141 -27.84 -6.94 8.62
CA ASP A 141 -29.22 -6.54 8.34
C ASP A 141 -29.44 -6.06 6.89
N GLY A 142 -28.34 -5.73 6.19
CA GLY A 142 -28.31 -5.41 4.78
C GLY A 142 -28.90 -4.04 4.46
N ASP A 143 -28.96 -3.13 5.43
CA ASP A 143 -29.49 -1.78 5.26
C ASP A 143 -28.51 -0.83 4.54
N GLY A 144 -27.30 -1.31 4.26
CA GLY A 144 -26.24 -0.57 3.56
C GLY A 144 -25.43 0.33 4.48
N HIS A 145 -25.62 0.26 5.79
CA HIS A 145 -24.87 0.96 6.82
C HIS A 145 -24.39 -0.06 7.87
N VAL A 146 -23.42 0.35 8.69
CA VAL A 146 -22.99 -0.46 9.84
C VAL A 146 -23.38 0.31 11.08
N SER A 147 -24.39 -0.19 11.79
CA SER A 147 -24.83 0.37 13.06
C SER A 147 -23.79 0.13 14.17
N TRP A 148 -23.88 0.92 15.25
CA TRP A 148 -22.99 0.75 16.41
C TRP A 148 -23.11 -0.66 17.02
N ASP A 149 -24.32 -1.22 17.04
CA ASP A 149 -24.57 -2.53 17.61
C ASP A 149 -23.96 -3.63 16.74
N GLU A 150 -24.06 -3.55 15.41
CA GLU A 150 -23.43 -4.51 14.49
C GLU A 150 -21.90 -4.47 14.58
N TYR A 151 -21.33 -3.26 14.62
CA TYR A 151 -19.90 -3.08 14.84
C TYR A 151 -19.45 -3.72 16.15
N ARG A 152 -20.21 -3.49 17.24
CA ARG A 152 -19.91 -4.05 18.56
C ARG A 152 -20.03 -5.57 18.59
N VAL A 153 -21.05 -6.16 17.95
CA VAL A 153 -21.18 -7.61 17.82
C VAL A 153 -19.95 -8.17 17.13
N LYS A 154 -19.61 -7.63 15.96
CA LYS A 154 -18.48 -8.11 15.17
C LYS A 154 -17.17 -7.99 15.95
N PHE A 155 -16.97 -6.87 16.65
CA PHE A 155 -15.79 -6.64 17.48
C PHE A 155 -15.65 -7.62 18.63
N LEU A 156 -16.74 -7.94 19.32
CA LEU A 156 -16.68 -8.89 20.42
C LEU A 156 -16.48 -10.32 19.91
N VAL A 157 -17.08 -10.67 18.77
CA VAL A 157 -16.86 -11.95 18.12
C VAL A 157 -15.39 -12.10 17.69
N SER A 158 -14.78 -11.05 17.16
CA SER A 158 -13.35 -11.06 16.79
C SER A 158 -12.43 -11.22 18.02
N LYS A 159 -12.83 -10.70 19.19
CA LYS A 159 -12.17 -10.92 20.48
C LYS A 159 -12.45 -12.29 21.12
N GLY A 160 -13.16 -13.19 20.43
CA GLY A 160 -13.39 -14.56 20.86
C GLY A 160 -14.66 -14.78 21.68
N HIS A 161 -15.56 -13.79 21.75
CA HIS A 161 -16.88 -13.98 22.35
C HIS A 161 -17.83 -14.71 21.39
N SER A 162 -18.76 -15.50 21.92
CA SER A 162 -19.75 -16.16 21.08
C SER A 162 -20.79 -15.16 20.56
N GLU A 163 -21.08 -15.21 19.26
CA GLU A 163 -22.00 -14.28 18.61
C GLU A 163 -23.40 -14.30 19.26
N GLN A 164 -23.89 -15.48 19.62
CA GLN A 164 -25.18 -15.67 20.27
C GLN A 164 -25.23 -14.99 21.65
N GLU A 165 -24.18 -15.13 22.46
CA GLU A 165 -24.11 -14.51 23.79
C GLU A 165 -24.05 -12.98 23.70
N VAL A 166 -23.33 -12.45 22.71
CA VAL A 166 -23.22 -11.01 22.50
C VAL A 166 -24.57 -10.43 22.05
N MET A 167 -25.25 -11.08 21.10
CA MET A 167 -26.59 -10.67 20.67
C MET A 167 -27.62 -10.77 21.80
N GLU A 168 -27.57 -11.83 22.62
CA GLU A 168 -28.48 -11.97 23.77
C GLU A 168 -28.29 -10.85 24.80
N LYS A 169 -27.03 -10.46 25.08
CA LYS A 169 -26.71 -9.36 26.01
C LYS A 169 -27.11 -7.98 25.47
N LEU A 170 -26.96 -7.77 24.16
CA LEU A 170 -27.50 -6.59 23.50
C LEU A 170 -29.03 -6.53 23.64
N ARG A 171 -29.72 -7.66 23.44
CA ARG A 171 -31.18 -7.75 23.59
C ARG A 171 -31.63 -7.59 25.05
N SER A 172 -30.84 -8.02 26.03
CA SER A 172 -31.14 -7.86 27.46
C SER A 172 -30.84 -6.46 28.01
N GLY A 173 -30.18 -5.60 27.23
CA GLY A 173 -29.77 -4.26 27.66
C GLY A 173 -28.62 -4.27 28.67
N GLU A 174 -27.92 -5.40 28.84
CA GLU A 174 -26.77 -5.51 29.73
C GLU A 174 -25.50 -4.98 29.04
N GLU A 175 -24.81 -4.08 29.71
CA GLU A 175 -23.57 -3.49 29.20
C GLU A 175 -22.44 -4.53 29.29
N LEU A 176 -22.02 -5.08 28.15
CA LEU A 176 -20.80 -5.88 28.06
C LEU A 176 -19.62 -5.02 28.51
N LYS A 177 -19.03 -5.37 29.65
CA LYS A 177 -17.75 -4.82 30.12
C LYS A 177 -16.67 -5.28 29.15
N VAL A 178 -16.35 -4.42 28.19
CA VAL A 178 -15.11 -4.55 27.42
C VAL A 178 -13.99 -4.28 28.42
N GLY A 179 -13.14 -5.28 28.67
CA GLY A 179 -11.95 -5.07 29.49
C GLY A 179 -11.07 -4.03 28.79
N GLU A 180 -10.80 -2.90 29.45
CA GLU A 180 -9.77 -1.97 29.02
C GLU A 180 -8.42 -2.69 29.18
N GLU A 181 -7.74 -2.94 28.05
CA GLU A 181 -6.31 -3.29 28.00
C GLU A 181 -5.51 -2.15 27.37
#